data_AF-A0A815R431-F1
#
_entry.id   AF-A0A815R431-F1
#
_cell.length_a   1.000
_cell.length_b   1.000
_cell.length_c   1.000
_cell.angle_alpha   90.00
_cell.angle_beta   90.00
_cell.angle_gamma   90.00
#
_symmetry.space_group_name_H-M   'P 1'
#
loop_
_entity.id
_entity.type
_entity.pdbx_description
1 polymer ?
#
loop_
_entity_poly.entity_id
_entity_poly.type
_entity_poly.pdbx_seq_one_letter_code
_entity_poly.pdbx_strand_id
1 'polypeptide(L)'
;MKFRAILRYLRTRLVELNLFENSASRTDIHHLCTAIISTRVYLVLLITAISILILTTALEQTTQTVTVQSPSENVFQKLYLKYSSTLQCPCNQAETLYKTFTTISYKLHP
;
A
#
# COMPACT_ATOMS: atom_id res chain seq x y z
N MET A 1 20.08 24.92 14.14
CA MET A 1 21.53 24.65 14.01
C MET A 1 21.93 23.17 14.20
N LYS A 2 21.27 22.38 15.07
CA LYS A 2 21.65 20.99 15.37
C LYS A 2 21.49 20.00 14.20
N PHE A 3 20.47 20.16 13.36
CA PHE A 3 20.18 19.26 12.23
C PHE A 3 21.31 19.21 11.19
N ARG A 4 21.94 20.36 10.88
CA ARG A 4 23.10 20.42 9.97
C ARG A 4 24.34 19.72 10.54
N ALA A 5 24.51 19.73 11.87
CA ALA A 5 25.61 19.03 12.53
C ALA A 5 25.38 17.50 12.49
N ILE A 6 24.15 17.04 12.72
CA ILE A 6 23.77 15.63 12.63
C ILE A 6 23.94 15.09 11.20
N LEU A 7 23.48 15.83 10.19
CA LEU A 7 23.69 15.48 8.78
C LEU A 7 25.16 15.38 8.42
N ARG A 8 25.99 16.30 8.92
CA ARG A 8 27.43 16.28 8.69
C ARG A 8 28.06 15.05 9.34
N TYR A 9 27.71 14.75 10.58
CA TYR A 9 28.19 13.57 11.30
C TYR A 9 27.80 12.26 10.59
N LEU A 10 26.53 12.12 10.20
CA LEU A 10 26.05 10.96 9.43
C LEU A 10 26.79 10.83 8.11
N ARG A 11 26.99 11.94 7.38
CA ARG A 11 27.74 11.95 6.12
C ARG A 11 29.18 11.47 6.32
N THR A 12 29.87 11.94 7.35
CA THR A 12 31.26 11.50 7.61
C THR A 12 31.31 10.00 7.88
N ARG A 13 30.41 9.47 8.71
CA ARG A 13 30.35 8.04 9.03
C ARG A 13 29.97 7.19 7.82
N LEU A 14 29.04 7.66 6.98
CA LEU A 14 28.65 7.01 5.71
C LEU A 14 29.77 7.02 4.66
N VAL A 15 30.62 8.03 4.66
CA VAL A 15 31.77 8.10 3.74
C VAL A 15 32.87 7.15 4.19
N GLU A 16 33.09 7.00 5.50
CA GLU A 16 34.07 6.09 6.10
C GLU A 16 33.63 4.61 6.11
N LEU A 17 32.36 4.34 5.84
CA LEU A 17 31.83 2.98 5.75
C LEU A 17 32.40 2.25 4.53
N ASN A 18 33.23 1.24 4.81
CA ASN A 18 33.69 0.23 3.86
C ASN A 18 33.18 -1.15 4.34
N LEU A 19 31.95 -1.48 3.96
CA LEU A 19 31.22 -2.64 4.48
C LEU A 19 31.87 -3.97 4.08
N PHE A 20 32.64 -3.97 3.00
CA PHE A 20 33.31 -5.16 2.45
C PHE A 20 34.83 -5.17 2.74
N GLU A 21 35.30 -4.42 3.74
CA GLU A 21 36.69 -4.47 4.17
C GLU A 21 37.04 -5.85 4.75
N ASN A 22 38.14 -6.44 4.26
CA ASN A 22 38.70 -7.72 4.72
C ASN A 22 40.24 -7.64 4.84
N SER A 23 40.88 -8.64 5.45
CA SER A 23 42.34 -8.73 5.61
C SER A 23 43.10 -8.54 4.29
N ALA A 24 42.60 -9.09 3.17
CA ALA A 24 43.18 -8.89 1.84
C ALA A 24 43.14 -7.41 1.37
N SER A 25 42.08 -6.68 1.73
CA SER A 25 41.93 -5.27 1.35
C SER A 25 42.83 -4.31 2.14
N ARG A 26 43.45 -4.76 3.24
CA ARG A 26 44.43 -3.96 3.99
C ARG A 26 45.83 -4.03 3.42
N THR A 27 46.14 -5.13 2.72
CA THR A 27 47.48 -5.40 2.19
C THR A 27 47.56 -5.12 0.69
N ASP A 28 46.44 -5.27 -0.05
CA ASP A 28 46.38 -5.10 -1.50
C ASP A 28 45.40 -3.99 -1.91
N ILE A 29 45.91 -3.04 -2.71
CA ILE A 29 45.18 -1.89 -3.24
C ILE A 29 44.01 -2.32 -4.14
N HIS A 30 44.16 -3.39 -4.93
CA HIS A 30 43.09 -3.86 -5.82
C HIS A 30 41.87 -4.35 -5.03
N HIS A 31 42.11 -5.06 -3.93
CA HIS A 31 41.07 -5.50 -3.03
C HIS A 31 40.42 -4.34 -2.28
N LEU A 32 41.18 -3.30 -1.92
CA LEU A 32 40.64 -2.08 -1.30
C LEU A 32 39.68 -1.33 -2.23
N CYS A 33 40.10 -1.07 -3.47
CA CYS A 33 39.26 -0.39 -4.47
C CYS A 33 37.96 -1.16 -4.72
N THR A 34 38.05 -2.49 -4.83
CA THR A 34 36.89 -3.36 -5.03
C THR A 34 35.93 -3.28 -3.84
N ALA A 35 36.44 -3.38 -2.60
CA ALA A 35 35.62 -3.28 -1.39
C ALA A 35 34.87 -1.94 -1.28
N ILE A 36 35.54 -0.83 -1.62
CA ILE A 36 34.92 0.51 -1.62
C ILE A 36 33.82 0.59 -2.67
N ILE A 37 34.09 0.16 -3.90
CA ILE A 37 33.10 0.19 -5.00
C ILE A 37 31.90 -0.69 -4.65
N SER A 38 32.13 -1.92 -4.19
CA SER A 38 31.07 -2.83 -3.74
C SER A 38 30.23 -2.21 -2.63
N THR A 39 30.85 -1.53 -1.67
CA THR A 39 30.11 -0.84 -0.59
C THR A 39 29.20 0.25 -1.15
N ARG A 40 29.69 1.07 -2.09
CA ARG A 40 28.89 2.14 -2.70
C ARG A 40 27.73 1.56 -3.52
N VAL A 41 27.98 0.54 -4.33
CA VAL A 41 26.94 -0.13 -5.13
C VAL A 41 25.87 -0.75 -4.22
N TYR A 42 26.29 -1.46 -3.17
CA TYR A 42 25.37 -2.06 -2.20
C TYR A 42 24.48 -1.00 -1.52
N LEU A 43 25.07 0.11 -1.06
CA LEU A 43 24.30 1.18 -0.42
C LEU A 43 23.29 1.81 -1.37
N VAL A 44 23.66 2.05 -2.63
CA VAL A 44 22.73 2.56 -3.65
C VAL A 44 21.58 1.58 -3.85
N LEU A 45 21.88 0.29 -4.06
CA LEU A 45 20.86 -0.74 -4.25
C LEU A 45 19.94 -0.88 -3.03
N LEU A 46 20.49 -0.85 -1.83
CA LEU A 46 19.73 -0.93 -0.59
C LEU A 46 18.78 0.27 -0.44
N ILE A 47 19.27 1.48 -0.68
CA ILE A 47 18.45 2.70 -0.63
C ILE A 47 17.34 2.62 -1.69
N THR A 48 17.64 2.15 -2.91
CA THR A 48 16.61 1.99 -3.94
C THR A 48 15.56 0.95 -3.54
N ALA A 49 15.96 -0.18 -2.98
CA ALA A 49 15.05 -1.23 -2.55
C ALA A 49 14.13 -0.75 -1.41
N ILE A 50 14.69 -0.07 -0.41
CA ILE A 50 13.92 0.53 0.69
C ILE A 50 12.97 1.60 0.14
N SER A 51 13.42 2.44 -0.79
CA SER A 51 12.58 3.47 -1.39
C SER A 51 11.40 2.88 -2.15
N ILE A 52 11.61 1.80 -2.91
CA ILE A 52 10.54 1.06 -3.60
C ILE A 52 9.56 0.51 -2.57
N LEU A 53 10.05 -0.16 -1.52
CA LEU A 53 9.21 -0.72 -0.46
C LEU A 53 8.34 0.33 0.24
N ILE A 54 8.94 1.49 0.58
CA ILE A 54 8.22 2.61 1.17
C ILE A 54 7.18 3.15 0.19
N LEU A 55 7.53 3.30 -1.08
CA LEU A 55 6.61 3.81 -2.08
C LEU A 55 5.42 2.86 -2.26
N THR A 56 5.65 1.56 -2.38
CA THR A 56 4.57 0.59 -2.55
C THR A 56 3.67 0.54 -1.32
N THR A 57 4.23 0.54 -0.10
CA THR A 57 3.44 0.56 1.14
C THR A 57 2.69 1.87 1.36
N ALA A 58 3.25 3.01 0.95
CA ALA A 58 2.57 4.30 1.06
C ALA A 58 1.47 4.49 0.00
N LEU A 59 1.65 3.91 -1.19
CA LEU A 59 0.68 3.99 -2.29
C LEU A 59 -0.39 2.89 -2.21
N GLU A 60 -0.26 1.93 -1.30
CA GLU A 60 -1.31 0.95 -1.01
C GLU A 60 -2.57 1.69 -0.54
N GLN A 61 -3.49 1.92 -1.48
CA GLN A 61 -4.85 2.33 -1.17
C GLN A 61 -5.52 1.16 -0.46
N THR A 62 -5.65 1.27 0.86
CA THR A 62 -6.39 0.30 1.65
C THR A 62 -7.86 0.34 1.22
N THR A 63 -8.28 -0.70 0.49
CA THR A 63 -9.69 -0.90 0.15
C THR A 63 -10.45 -1.29 1.41
N GLN A 64 -11.19 -0.33 1.96
CA GLN A 64 -12.04 -0.59 3.12
C GLN A 64 -13.43 -1.02 2.67
N THR A 65 -13.86 -2.20 3.11
CA THR A 65 -15.24 -2.65 2.93
C THR A 65 -16.13 -1.97 3.96
N VAL A 66 -17.06 -1.14 3.49
CA VAL A 66 -18.06 -0.47 4.34
C VAL A 66 -19.41 -1.16 4.18
N THR A 67 -19.94 -1.71 5.28
CA THR A 67 -21.27 -2.32 5.32
C THR A 67 -22.31 -1.29 5.73
N VAL A 68 -23.27 -1.02 4.85
CA VAL A 68 -24.44 -0.18 5.16
C VAL A 68 -25.64 -1.10 5.38
N GLN A 69 -26.17 -1.13 6.60
CA GLN A 69 -27.35 -1.91 6.92
C GLN A 69 -28.62 -1.18 6.46
N SER A 70 -29.52 -1.89 5.77
CA SER A 70 -30.82 -1.40 5.32
C SER A 70 -30.78 -0.01 4.66
N PRO A 71 -30.01 0.18 3.56
CA PRO A 71 -29.96 1.47 2.88
C PRO A 71 -31.34 1.85 2.31
N SER A 72 -31.66 3.14 2.32
CA SER A 72 -32.80 3.63 1.52
C SER A 72 -32.50 3.50 0.03
N GLU A 73 -33.55 3.44 -0.80
CA GLU A 73 -33.43 3.27 -2.26
C GLU A 73 -32.50 4.32 -2.90
N ASN A 74 -32.64 5.58 -2.50
CA ASN A 74 -31.79 6.68 -2.99
C ASN A 74 -30.30 6.47 -2.60
N VAL A 75 -30.03 5.98 -1.39
CA VAL A 75 -28.66 5.69 -0.93
C VAL A 75 -28.06 4.53 -1.73
N PHE A 76 -28.84 3.47 -1.97
CA PHE A 76 -28.42 2.36 -2.82
C PHE A 76 -28.10 2.84 -4.23
N GLN A 77 -28.97 3.64 -4.84
CA GLN A 77 -28.79 4.12 -6.21
C GLN A 77 -27.51 4.98 -6.34
N LYS A 78 -27.22 5.84 -5.35
CA LYS A 78 -25.98 6.62 -5.30
C LYS A 78 -24.73 5.75 -5.17
N LEU A 79 -24.78 4.72 -4.32
CA LEU A 79 -23.67 3.80 -4.12
C LEU A 79 -23.44 2.93 -5.37
N TYR A 80 -24.51 2.49 -6.02
CA TYR A 80 -24.45 1.72 -7.26
C TYR A 80 -23.81 2.53 -8.40
N LEU A 81 -24.18 3.80 -8.56
CA LEU A 81 -23.56 4.68 -9.57
C LEU A 81 -22.05 4.89 -9.34
N LYS A 82 -21.61 4.87 -8.08
CA LYS A 82 -20.21 5.15 -7.72
C LYS A 82 -19.33 3.91 -7.61
N TYR A 83 -19.89 2.77 -7.23
CA TYR A 83 -19.18 1.54 -6.88
C TYR A 83 -19.75 0.31 -7.57
N SER A 84 -20.41 0.44 -8.73
CA SER A 84 -21.10 -0.67 -9.44
C SER A 84 -20.28 -1.96 -9.56
N SER A 85 -18.96 -1.85 -9.77
CA SER A 85 -18.04 -2.99 -9.94
C SER A 85 -17.64 -3.68 -8.63
N THR A 86 -17.79 -3.03 -7.48
CA THR A 86 -17.32 -3.52 -6.17
C THR A 86 -18.43 -3.63 -5.12
N LEU A 87 -19.62 -3.09 -5.43
CA LEU A 87 -20.77 -3.12 -4.56
C LEU A 87 -21.36 -4.54 -4.51
N GLN A 88 -21.38 -5.13 -3.32
CA GLN A 88 -21.98 -6.42 -3.05
C GLN A 88 -23.22 -6.25 -2.18
N CYS A 89 -24.35 -6.79 -2.65
CA CYS A 89 -25.56 -6.93 -1.85
C CYS A 89 -25.71 -8.39 -1.44
N PRO A 90 -25.24 -8.78 -0.24
CA PRO A 90 -25.54 -10.10 0.26
C PRO A 90 -27.06 -10.23 0.48
N CYS A 91 -27.68 -11.18 -0.20
CA CYS A 91 -29.08 -11.51 0.05
C CYS A 91 -29.16 -12.16 1.44
N ASN A 92 -29.80 -11.49 2.40
CA ASN A 92 -29.99 -12.04 3.75
C ASN A 92 -30.95 -13.26 3.77
N GLN A 93 -31.72 -13.48 2.68
CA GLN A 93 -32.64 -14.60 2.52
C GLN A 93 -32.57 -15.10 1.06
N ALA A 94 -32.06 -16.31 0.86
CA ALA A 94 -32.06 -16.99 -0.44
C ALA A 94 -33.45 -17.53 -0.83
N GLU A 95 -34.36 -17.59 0.15
CA GLU A 95 -35.74 -18.02 -0.02
C GLU A 95 -36.62 -17.01 0.70
N THR A 96 -37.19 -16.06 -0.05
CA THR A 96 -38.40 -15.39 0.43
C THR A 96 -39.46 -16.46 0.54
N LEU A 97 -39.70 -16.99 1.75
CA LEU A 97 -40.94 -17.67 2.05
C LEU A 97 -42.07 -16.71 1.63
N TYR A 98 -42.92 -17.13 0.70
CA TYR A 98 -44.09 -16.42 0.15
C TYR A 98 -45.15 -16.03 1.21
N LYS A 99 -44.76 -15.74 2.45
CA LYS A 99 -45.67 -15.45 3.57
C LYS A 99 -46.29 -14.06 3.50
N THR A 100 -45.76 -13.16 2.68
CA THR A 100 -46.31 -11.81 2.53
C THR A 100 -46.63 -11.57 1.06
N PHE A 101 -47.81 -12.03 0.63
CA PHE A 101 -48.39 -11.59 -0.62
C PHE A 101 -48.43 -10.05 -0.61
N THR A 102 -47.70 -9.42 -1.53
CA THR A 102 -47.95 -8.01 -1.87
C THR A 102 -49.38 -7.93 -2.38
N THR A 103 -50.26 -7.26 -1.64
CA THR A 103 -51.63 -6.98 -2.09
C THR A 103 -51.57 -6.05 -3.29
N ILE A 104 -51.69 -6.61 -4.49
CA ILE A 104 -51.75 -5.85 -5.74
C ILE A 104 -53.15 -5.21 -5.79
N SER A 105 -53.23 -3.92 -5.45
CA SER A 105 -54.43 -3.12 -5.67
C SER A 105 -54.41 -2.62 -7.11
N TYR A 106 -55.16 -3.28 -7.98
CA TYR A 106 -55.39 -2.80 -9.35
C TYR A 106 -56.74 -2.08 -9.40
N LYS A 107 -56.77 -0.92 -10.08
CA LYS A 107 -58.02 -0.31 -10.56
C LYS A 107 -58.13 -0.61 -12.04
N LEU A 108 -59.16 -1.37 -12.41
CA LEU A 108 -59.59 -1.50 -13.80
C LEU A 108 -60.11 -0.15 -14.27
N HIS A 109 -59.52 0.38 -15.33
CA HIS A 109 -60.08 1.52 -16.05
C HIS A 109 -61.25 0.99 -16.90
N PRO A 110 -62.44 1.64 -16.86
CA PRO A 110 -63.57 1.27 -17.71
C PRO A 110 -63.28 1.49 -19.19
#